data_AF-A0A2J0MBS7-F1
#
_entry.id   AF-A0A2J0MBS7-F1
#
_cell.length_a   1.000
_cell.length_b   1.000
_cell.length_c   1.000
_cell.angle_alpha   90.00
_cell.angle_beta   90.00
_cell.angle_gamma   90.00
#
_symmetry.space_group_name_H-M   'P 1'
#
loop_
_entity.id
_entity.type
_entity.pdbx_description
1 polymer ?
#
loop_
_entity_poly.entity_id
_entity_poly.type
_entity_poly.pdbx_seq_one_letter_code
_entity_poly.pdbx_strand_id
1 'polypeptide(L)'
;MSGSSVLIKNNKIERSGDKCISIGERTINTVVFNNILDNCHIGVEVKDGSITPIINSIIKNNDIGVNAYMKKAIYLTGGTANVYNSVFENNQTQTQKDENSEIQDHSAGDTSVLKQYLDIDANQAPAGLWESF
;
A
#
# COMPACT_ATOMS: atom_id res chain seq x y z
N MET A 1 9.51 3.48 -3.21
CA MET A 1 10.34 2.71 -2.26
C MET A 1 10.83 1.45 -2.96
N SER A 2 12.11 1.16 -2.86
CA SER A 2 12.77 0.02 -3.50
C SER A 2 13.71 -0.64 -2.48
N GLY A 3 13.54 -1.95 -2.25
CA GLY A 3 14.34 -2.74 -1.31
C GLY A 3 14.43 -2.17 0.11
N SER A 4 13.47 -1.35 0.54
CA SER A 4 13.57 -0.55 1.77
C SER A 4 12.63 -1.04 2.86
N SER A 5 13.01 -0.81 4.12
CA SER A 5 12.13 -1.01 5.28
C SER A 5 11.61 0.35 5.77
N VAL A 6 10.32 0.64 5.57
CA VAL A 6 9.76 1.99 5.81
C VAL A 6 8.32 1.90 6.34
N LEU A 7 8.02 2.66 7.39
CA LEU A 7 6.64 2.94 7.82
C LEU A 7 6.20 4.30 7.24
N ILE A 8 5.28 4.28 6.27
CA ILE A 8 4.68 5.50 5.72
C ILE A 8 3.41 5.77 6.52
N LYS A 9 3.49 6.69 7.49
CA LYS A 9 2.41 6.90 8.48
C LYS A 9 1.97 8.36 8.62
N ASN A 10 0.67 8.57 8.77
CA ASN A 10 0.04 9.86 9.12
C ASN A 10 0.29 10.99 8.12
N ASN A 11 0.34 10.68 6.82
CA ASN A 11 0.55 11.67 5.78
C ASN A 11 -0.75 11.99 5.04
N LYS A 12 -0.83 13.22 4.52
CA LYS A 12 -1.73 13.57 3.41
C LYS A 12 -0.89 13.77 2.16
N ILE A 13 -1.07 12.91 1.17
CA ILE A 13 -0.40 12.99 -0.13
C ILE A 13 -1.47 13.26 -1.17
N GLU A 14 -1.36 14.38 -1.86
CA GLU A 14 -2.41 14.81 -2.79
C GLU A 14 -1.87 15.45 -4.07
N ARG A 15 -2.64 15.34 -5.16
CA ARG A 15 -2.37 16.00 -6.46
C ARG A 15 -1.00 15.66 -7.07
N SER A 16 -0.48 14.46 -6.80
CA SER A 16 0.65 13.94 -7.57
C SER A 16 0.20 13.64 -8.99
N GLY A 17 0.90 14.16 -10.00
CA GLY A 17 0.59 13.87 -11.41
C GLY A 17 0.85 12.42 -11.83
N ASP A 18 1.39 11.60 -10.93
CA ASP A 18 1.60 10.17 -11.12
C ASP A 18 1.10 9.41 -9.88
N LYS A 19 2.00 8.89 -9.05
CA LYS A 19 1.66 8.09 -7.88
C LYS A 19 1.71 8.90 -6.60
N CYS A 20 0.73 8.70 -5.72
CA CYS A 20 0.81 9.11 -4.32
C CYS A 20 1.90 8.27 -3.61
N ILE A 21 1.82 6.93 -3.68
CA ILE A 21 2.85 6.01 -3.17
C ILE A 21 3.21 4.96 -4.23
N SER A 22 4.50 4.67 -4.38
CA SER A 22 4.97 3.56 -5.22
C SER A 22 5.94 2.66 -4.45
N ILE A 23 5.68 1.36 -4.45
CA ILE A 23 6.45 0.31 -3.78
C ILE A 23 6.82 -0.73 -4.83
N GLY A 24 8.10 -1.07 -4.94
CA GLY A 24 8.60 -1.97 -5.98
C GLY A 24 9.88 -2.68 -5.60
N GLU A 25 10.38 -3.50 -6.52
CA GLU A 25 11.69 -4.16 -6.45
C GLU A 25 11.85 -5.03 -5.19
N ARG A 26 10.90 -5.95 -5.01
CA ARG A 26 10.83 -6.93 -3.92
C ARG A 26 10.88 -6.31 -2.53
N THR A 27 10.20 -5.19 -2.38
CA THR A 27 9.99 -4.55 -1.08
C THR A 27 8.92 -5.33 -0.31
N ILE A 28 9.30 -6.02 0.75
CA ILE A 28 8.37 -6.77 1.63
C ILE A 28 8.21 -6.15 3.03
N ASN A 29 9.05 -5.17 3.37
CA ASN A 29 9.10 -4.56 4.70
C ASN A 29 8.62 -3.10 4.72
N THR A 30 7.65 -2.75 3.87
CA THR A 30 7.06 -1.40 3.85
C THR A 30 5.58 -1.48 4.17
N VAL A 31 5.11 -0.60 5.05
CA VAL A 31 3.70 -0.50 5.48
C VAL A 31 3.19 0.90 5.20
N VAL A 32 1.99 0.98 4.63
CA VAL A 32 1.24 2.23 4.46
C VAL A 32 0.15 2.28 5.53
N PHE A 33 0.31 3.15 6.54
CA PHE A 33 -0.60 3.20 7.68
C PHE A 33 -1.19 4.59 7.91
N ASN A 34 -2.52 4.69 7.97
CA ASN A 34 -3.21 5.92 8.33
C ASN A 34 -2.84 7.13 7.45
N ASN A 35 -2.89 6.96 6.12
CA ASN A 35 -2.63 8.05 5.18
C ASN A 35 -3.91 8.46 4.44
N ILE A 36 -3.94 9.70 3.97
CA ILE A 36 -4.94 10.19 3.01
C ILE A 36 -4.23 10.34 1.65
N LEU A 37 -4.69 9.59 0.65
CA LEU A 37 -4.12 9.53 -0.70
C LEU A 37 -5.17 10.02 -1.70
N ASP A 38 -5.00 11.26 -2.17
CA ASP A 38 -6.09 12.04 -2.79
C ASP A 38 -5.70 12.66 -4.15
N ASN A 39 -6.54 12.46 -5.17
CA ASN A 39 -6.40 13.14 -6.46
C ASN A 39 -5.04 12.92 -7.14
N CYS A 40 -4.51 11.69 -7.05
CA CYS A 40 -3.34 11.20 -7.79
C CYS A 40 -3.80 10.39 -9.02
N HIS A 41 -2.91 10.18 -10.00
CA HIS A 41 -3.21 9.20 -11.06
C HIS A 41 -3.37 7.80 -10.44
N ILE A 42 -2.46 7.43 -9.53
CA ILE A 42 -2.58 6.18 -8.75
C ILE A 42 -2.36 6.48 -7.25
N GLY A 43 -3.26 6.00 -6.40
CA GLY A 43 -3.14 6.12 -4.93
C GLY A 43 -1.95 5.33 -4.38
N VAL A 44 -1.97 4.00 -4.52
CA VAL A 44 -0.83 3.13 -4.18
C VAL A 44 -0.51 2.20 -5.33
N GLU A 45 0.75 2.17 -5.77
CA GLU A 45 1.23 1.20 -6.76
C GLU A 45 2.21 0.22 -6.14
N VAL A 46 1.96 -1.08 -6.29
CA VAL A 46 2.78 -2.18 -5.78
C VAL A 46 3.30 -3.02 -6.95
N LYS A 47 4.61 -3.26 -7.02
CA LYS A 47 5.24 -3.89 -8.18
C LYS A 47 6.25 -4.96 -7.82
N ASP A 48 6.58 -5.77 -8.81
CA ASP A 48 7.90 -6.43 -8.91
C ASP A 48 8.23 -7.28 -7.66
N GLY A 49 7.35 -8.20 -7.31
CA GLY A 49 7.47 -9.08 -6.14
C GLY A 49 7.37 -8.37 -4.79
N SER A 50 6.87 -7.14 -4.74
CA SER A 50 6.69 -6.40 -3.50
C SER A 50 5.38 -6.77 -2.81
N ILE A 51 5.41 -6.82 -1.49
CA ILE A 51 4.26 -7.14 -0.64
C ILE A 51 4.13 -5.99 0.34
N THR A 52 2.94 -5.41 0.46
CA THR A 52 2.72 -4.30 1.39
C THR A 52 1.30 -4.30 1.94
N PRO A 53 1.15 -4.18 3.27
CA PRO A 53 -0.15 -3.90 3.85
C PRO A 53 -0.45 -2.39 3.77
N ILE A 54 -1.69 -2.08 3.39
CA ILE A 54 -2.27 -0.74 3.35
C ILE A 54 -3.38 -0.70 4.39
N ILE A 55 -3.16 0.04 5.48
CA ILE A 55 -3.95 -0.07 6.70
C ILE A 55 -4.52 1.30 7.05
N ASN A 56 -5.79 1.34 7.45
CA ASN A 56 -6.48 2.53 7.99
C ASN A 56 -6.37 3.78 7.09
N SER A 57 -6.29 3.61 5.78
CA SER A 57 -6.02 4.73 4.87
C SER A 57 -7.27 5.15 4.12
N ILE A 58 -7.35 6.43 3.75
CA ILE A 58 -8.41 6.95 2.88
C ILE A 58 -7.78 7.13 1.49
N ILE A 59 -8.28 6.38 0.53
CA ILE A 59 -7.78 6.35 -0.85
C ILE A 59 -8.91 6.88 -1.72
N LYS A 60 -8.80 8.13 -2.19
CA LYS A 60 -9.93 8.81 -2.82
C LYS A 60 -9.61 9.70 -4.02
N ASN A 61 -10.60 9.88 -4.88
CA ASN A 61 -10.54 10.76 -6.06
C ASN A 61 -9.35 10.47 -7.00
N ASN A 62 -8.77 9.26 -6.97
CA ASN A 62 -7.68 8.88 -7.86
C ASN A 62 -8.22 8.28 -9.15
N ASP A 63 -7.43 8.24 -10.23
CA ASP A 63 -7.83 7.47 -11.41
C ASP A 63 -7.85 5.97 -11.04
N ILE A 64 -6.81 5.49 -10.36
CA ILE A 64 -6.75 4.15 -9.77
C ILE A 64 -6.42 4.25 -8.27
N GLY A 65 -7.23 3.64 -7.41
CA GLY A 65 -7.00 3.62 -5.97
C GLY A 65 -5.73 2.82 -5.60
N VAL A 66 -5.77 1.51 -5.82
CA VAL A 66 -4.59 0.62 -5.67
C VAL A 66 -4.32 -0.12 -6.97
N ASN A 67 -3.08 -0.07 -7.45
CA ASN A 67 -2.62 -0.78 -8.64
C ASN A 67 -1.52 -1.80 -8.28
N ALA A 68 -1.59 -3.02 -8.81
CA ALA A 68 -0.57 -4.04 -8.63
C ALA A 68 -0.17 -4.72 -9.94
N TYR A 69 1.11 -4.70 -10.32
CA TYR A 69 1.56 -5.37 -11.55
C TYR A 69 3.04 -5.78 -11.53
N MET A 70 3.42 -6.66 -12.45
CA MET A 70 4.82 -7.00 -12.72
C MET A 70 5.38 -6.09 -13.82
N LYS A 71 6.28 -5.17 -13.45
CA LYS A 71 7.00 -4.33 -14.42
C LYS A 71 8.25 -5.02 -14.94
N LYS A 72 8.96 -5.72 -14.05
CA LYS A 72 10.26 -6.34 -14.32
C LYS A 72 10.16 -7.85 -14.06
N ALA A 73 10.24 -8.63 -15.14
CA ALA A 73 10.12 -10.09 -15.09
C ALA A 73 11.16 -10.79 -14.18
N ILE A 74 12.29 -10.15 -13.86
CA ILE A 74 13.31 -10.70 -12.96
C ILE A 74 12.80 -10.99 -11.55
N TYR A 75 11.69 -10.37 -11.15
CA TYR A 75 11.08 -10.58 -9.83
C TYR A 75 10.08 -11.73 -9.80
N LEU A 76 9.79 -12.36 -10.96
CA LEU A 76 8.96 -13.55 -11.16
C LEU A 76 7.46 -13.38 -10.82
N THR A 77 7.12 -12.44 -9.95
CA THR A 77 5.75 -12.06 -9.60
C THR A 77 5.58 -10.55 -9.67
N GLY A 78 4.33 -10.11 -9.73
CA GLY A 78 3.96 -8.71 -9.62
C GLY A 78 3.84 -8.24 -8.17
N GLY A 79 3.01 -7.25 -7.93
CA GLY A 79 2.79 -6.72 -6.58
C GLY A 79 1.69 -7.46 -5.82
N THR A 80 1.82 -7.51 -4.50
CA THR A 80 0.75 -7.94 -3.59
C THR A 80 0.39 -6.81 -2.62
N ALA A 81 -0.85 -6.35 -2.67
CA ALA A 81 -1.37 -5.36 -1.74
C ALA A 81 -2.43 -5.97 -0.82
N ASN A 82 -2.22 -5.89 0.49
CA ASN A 82 -3.17 -6.37 1.49
C ASN A 82 -3.82 -5.17 2.17
N VAL A 83 -5.09 -4.90 1.89
CA VAL A 83 -5.79 -3.70 2.34
C VAL A 83 -6.64 -4.00 3.56
N TYR A 84 -6.48 -3.23 4.63
CA TYR A 84 -7.16 -3.42 5.90
C TYR A 84 -7.78 -2.11 6.40
N ASN A 85 -9.02 -2.17 6.86
CA ASN A 85 -9.81 -1.07 7.42
C ASN A 85 -9.64 0.26 6.66
N SER A 86 -9.55 0.21 5.33
CA SER A 86 -9.30 1.40 4.52
C SER A 86 -10.56 1.78 3.75
N VAL A 87 -10.68 3.06 3.44
CA VAL A 87 -11.82 3.61 2.72
C VAL A 87 -11.41 3.93 1.30
N PHE A 88 -12.15 3.36 0.36
CA PHE A 88 -12.07 3.68 -1.06
C PHE A 88 -13.24 4.57 -1.45
N GLU A 89 -12.98 5.79 -1.93
CA GLU A 89 -14.03 6.76 -2.22
C GLU A 89 -13.77 7.48 -3.55
N ASN A 90 -14.73 7.50 -4.46
CA ASN A 90 -14.67 8.29 -5.70
C ASN A 90 -13.42 8.09 -6.58
N ASN A 91 -12.70 6.97 -6.46
CA ASN A 91 -11.68 6.61 -7.45
C ASN A 91 -12.38 6.13 -8.73
N GLN A 92 -11.83 6.42 -9.91
CA GLN A 92 -12.43 5.93 -11.17
C GLN A 92 -12.40 4.38 -11.20
N THR A 93 -11.28 3.80 -10.74
CA THR A 93 -11.12 2.37 -10.49
C THR A 93 -10.62 2.17 -9.06
N GLN A 94 -11.33 1.39 -8.23
CA GLN A 94 -10.91 1.20 -6.83
C GLN A 94 -9.61 0.39 -6.73
N THR A 95 -9.55 -0.74 -7.43
CA THR A 95 -8.38 -1.60 -7.49
C THR A 95 -8.15 -2.12 -8.91
N GLN A 96 -6.89 -2.26 -9.31
CA GLN A 96 -6.49 -2.83 -10.59
C GLN A 96 -5.28 -3.75 -10.38
N LYS A 97 -5.26 -4.91 -11.04
CA LYS A 97 -4.09 -5.79 -11.02
C LYS A 97 -3.87 -6.52 -12.34
N ASP A 98 -2.63 -6.89 -12.62
CA ASP A 98 -2.31 -7.85 -13.69
C ASP A 98 -2.49 -9.31 -13.22
N GLU A 99 -2.21 -10.25 -14.12
CA GLU A 99 -2.32 -11.69 -13.90
C GLU A 99 -1.28 -12.25 -12.92
N ASN A 100 -0.16 -11.53 -12.71
CA ASN A 100 0.96 -11.95 -11.85
C ASN A 100 0.89 -11.30 -10.46
N SER A 101 -0.18 -10.56 -10.17
CA SER A 101 -0.33 -9.72 -8.98
C SER A 101 -1.58 -10.06 -8.19
N GLU A 102 -1.61 -9.59 -6.95
CA GLU A 102 -2.73 -9.83 -6.03
C GLU A 102 -3.10 -8.56 -5.25
N ILE A 103 -4.40 -8.36 -5.05
CA ILE A 103 -4.93 -7.34 -4.15
C ILE A 103 -5.99 -8.02 -3.30
N GLN A 104 -5.76 -8.09 -1.99
CA GLN A 104 -6.70 -8.65 -1.02
C GLN A 104 -7.28 -7.50 -0.19
N ASP A 105 -8.61 -7.35 -0.21
CA ASP A 105 -9.30 -6.31 0.56
C ASP A 105 -10.04 -6.91 1.76
N HIS A 106 -9.60 -6.55 2.95
CA HIS A 106 -10.11 -6.95 4.26
C HIS A 106 -10.76 -5.78 5.00
N SER A 107 -11.14 -4.70 4.29
CA SER A 107 -11.59 -3.46 4.92
C SER A 107 -12.88 -3.57 5.74
N ALA A 108 -13.63 -4.66 5.60
CA ALA A 108 -14.90 -4.87 6.28
C ALA A 108 -14.84 -5.61 7.62
N GLY A 109 -13.67 -5.99 8.17
CA GLY A 109 -13.71 -6.87 9.34
C GLY A 109 -12.44 -7.20 10.13
N ASP A 110 -11.27 -6.63 9.83
CA ASP A 110 -10.04 -7.00 10.54
C ASP A 110 -9.39 -5.85 11.32
N THR A 111 -9.94 -5.58 12.51
CA THR A 111 -9.40 -4.55 13.41
C THR A 111 -8.15 -5.01 14.18
N SER A 112 -7.74 -6.28 14.07
CA SER A 112 -6.60 -6.82 14.82
C SER A 112 -5.29 -6.17 14.38
N VAL A 113 -5.16 -5.89 13.08
CA VAL A 113 -3.99 -5.27 12.45
C VAL A 113 -3.82 -3.80 12.88
N LEU A 114 -4.91 -3.08 13.20
CA LEU A 114 -4.83 -1.67 13.62
C LEU A 114 -3.99 -1.50 14.89
N LYS A 115 -4.21 -2.37 15.88
CA LYS A 115 -3.56 -2.27 17.19
C LYS A 115 -2.03 -2.40 17.10
N GLN A 116 -1.53 -3.13 16.12
CA GLN A 116 -0.09 -3.30 15.92
C GLN A 116 0.60 -1.98 15.55
N TYR A 117 -0.05 -1.11 14.78
CA TYR A 117 0.58 0.06 14.17
C TYR A 117 0.22 1.41 14.80
N LEU A 118 -0.84 1.46 15.63
CA LEU A 118 -1.32 2.69 16.25
C LEU A 118 -0.22 3.38 17.08
N ASP A 119 0.49 2.64 17.93
CA ASP A 119 1.45 3.21 18.91
C ASP A 119 2.89 3.26 18.40
N ILE A 120 3.15 2.87 17.16
CA ILE A 120 4.51 2.90 16.60
C ILE A 120 4.90 4.33 16.26
N ASP A 121 5.96 4.83 16.91
CA ASP A 121 6.73 5.97 16.42
C ASP A 121 7.50 5.52 15.17
N ALA A 122 7.30 6.22 14.04
CA ALA A 122 7.96 5.94 12.78
C ALA A 122 9.51 5.98 12.89
N ASN A 123 10.05 6.70 13.88
CA ASN A 123 11.48 6.75 14.16
C ASN A 123 11.98 5.60 15.06
N GLN A 124 11.08 4.79 15.61
CA GLN A 124 11.40 3.68 16.51
C GLN A 124 10.68 2.38 16.11
N ALA A 125 10.41 2.19 14.81
CA ALA A 125 9.77 0.96 14.33
C ALA A 125 10.59 -0.27 14.79
N PRO A 126 9.99 -1.20 15.56
CA PRO A 126 10.75 -2.30 16.15
C PRO A 126 11.26 -3.26 15.09
N ALA A 127 12.44 -3.85 15.34
CA ALA A 127 12.93 -4.99 14.56
C ALA A 127 11.90 -6.13 14.65
N GLY A 128 11.47 -6.67 13.51
CA GLY A 128 10.45 -7.72 13.41
C GLY A 128 9.02 -7.24 13.14
N LEU A 129 8.76 -5.92 13.08
CA LEU A 129 7.44 -5.37 12.72
C LEU A 129 6.88 -5.95 11.40
N TRP A 130 7.79 -6.25 10.48
CA TRP A 130 7.50 -6.65 9.12
C TRP A 130 7.28 -8.16 8.95
N GLU A 131 7.55 -8.97 9.98
CA GLU A 131 7.46 -10.44 9.91
C GLU A 131 6.03 -10.98 10.04
N SER A 132 5.03 -10.10 10.16
CA SER A 132 3.63 -10.45 10.44
C SER A 132 2.73 -10.53 9.20
N PHE A 133 3.28 -10.43 7.98
CA PHE A 133 2.53 -10.33 6.71
C PHE A 133 3.06 -11.28 5.64
#